data_AF-A0A7C3UY73-F1
#
_entry.id   AF-A0A7C3UY73-F1
#
_cell.length_a   1.000
_cell.length_b   1.000
_cell.length_c   1.000
_cell.angle_alpha   90.00
_cell.angle_beta   90.00
_cell.angle_gamma   90.00
#
_symmetry.space_group_name_H-M   'P 1'
#
loop_
_entity.id
_entity.type
_entity.pdbx_description
1 polymer ?
#
loop_
_entity_poly.entity_id
_entity_poly.type
_entity_poly.pdbx_seq_one_letter_code
_entity_poly.pdbx_strand_id
1 'polypeptide(L)'
;MRKRRLPPGTGVGNAKRKEFTCEDIEAILLEYIDKEMDERILYQMERHRMSCAHCTKLIKSFRLVIRYLKAIEEKDVPEEVHQKLLLRIENLTWKIK
;
A
#
# COMPACT_ATOMS: atom_id res chain seq x y z
N MET A 1 11.30 9.68 14.93
CA MET A 1 10.34 8.72 15.50
C MET A 1 8.92 9.31 15.45
N ARG A 2 8.07 8.85 14.53
CA ARG A 2 6.62 9.13 14.57
C ARG A 2 5.92 7.78 14.47
N LYS A 3 5.38 7.30 15.60
CA LYS A 3 4.62 6.05 15.67
C LYS A 3 3.38 6.22 14.80
N ARG A 4 3.31 5.52 13.67
CA ARG A 4 2.06 5.34 12.93
C ARG A 4 1.12 4.57 13.87
N ARG A 5 0.01 5.20 14.27
CA ARG A 5 -1.10 4.49 14.90
C ARG A 5 -1.68 3.57 13.84
N LEU A 6 -1.38 2.28 13.94
CA LEU A 6 -2.19 1.24 13.30
C LEU A 6 -3.59 1.33 13.91
N PRO A 7 -4.66 1.24 13.11
CA PRO A 7 -5.99 1.07 13.66
C PRO A 7 -6.02 -0.21 14.52
N PRO A 8 -6.81 -0.23 15.61
CA PRO A 8 -6.86 -1.38 16.49
C PRO A 8 -7.27 -2.61 15.67
N GLY A 9 -6.40 -3.62 15.68
CA GLY A 9 -6.71 -4.94 15.15
C GLY A 9 -8.03 -5.38 15.74
N THR A 10 -9.04 -5.48 14.90
CA THR A 10 -10.39 -5.84 15.29
C THR A 10 -10.36 -7.30 15.70
N GLY A 11 -10.38 -7.49 17.02
CA GLY A 11 -10.55 -8.77 17.65
C GLY A 11 -11.74 -9.51 17.06
N VAL A 12 -11.49 -10.81 16.84
CA VAL A 12 -12.46 -11.87 16.61
C VAL A 12 -13.71 -11.65 17.46
N GLY A 13 -14.85 -11.39 16.81
CA GLY A 13 -16.09 -11.05 17.52
C GLY A 13 -17.33 -11.07 16.63
N ASN A 14 -17.88 -12.28 16.48
CA ASN A 14 -19.29 -12.57 16.19
C ASN A 14 -19.76 -12.62 14.72
N ALA A 15 -20.41 -13.75 14.42
CA ALA A 15 -20.91 -14.16 13.14
C ALA A 15 -22.24 -13.45 12.80
N LYS A 16 -22.18 -12.45 11.93
CA LYS A 16 -23.22 -12.23 10.93
C LYS A 16 -22.58 -12.29 9.57
N ARG A 17 -23.13 -13.11 8.66
CA ARG A 17 -22.73 -13.17 7.25
C ARG A 17 -23.12 -11.83 6.61
N LYS A 18 -22.31 -10.80 6.80
CA LYS A 18 -22.41 -9.58 6.02
C LYS A 18 -21.79 -9.90 4.66
N GLU A 19 -22.58 -9.79 3.60
CA GLU A 19 -22.01 -9.85 2.25
C GLU A 19 -21.05 -8.68 2.09
N PHE A 20 -19.85 -8.97 1.58
CA PHE A 20 -18.84 -7.96 1.28
C PHE A 20 -19.43 -6.95 0.30
N THR A 21 -19.35 -5.65 0.63
CA THR A 21 -19.76 -4.58 -0.28
C THR A 21 -18.57 -4.02 -1.07
N CYS A 22 -18.83 -3.19 -2.08
CA CYS A 22 -17.77 -2.51 -2.82
C CYS A 22 -16.91 -1.63 -1.90
N GLU A 23 -17.54 -0.96 -0.93
CA GLU A 23 -16.84 -0.11 0.05
C GLU A 23 -15.94 -0.94 0.97
N ASP A 24 -16.39 -2.13 1.38
CA ASP A 24 -15.58 -3.06 2.16
C ASP A 24 -14.33 -3.50 1.35
N ILE A 25 -14.47 -3.70 0.03
CA ILE A 25 -13.34 -4.00 -0.88
C ILE A 25 -12.36 -2.84 -1.01
N GLU A 26 -12.86 -1.61 -1.18
CA GLU A 26 -12.03 -0.41 -1.29
C GLU A 26 -11.19 -0.20 -0.03
N ALA A 27 -11.77 -0.46 1.15
CA ALA A 27 -11.08 -0.31 2.43
C ALA A 27 -9.88 -1.25 2.60
N ILE A 28 -9.96 -2.48 2.05
CA ILE A 28 -8.92 -3.52 2.19
C ILE A 28 -8.09 -3.73 0.91
N LEU A 29 -8.28 -2.90 -0.11
CA LEU A 29 -7.71 -3.10 -1.44
C LEU A 29 -6.17 -3.19 -1.41
N LEU A 30 -5.51 -2.39 -0.57
CA LEU A 30 -4.05 -2.40 -0.45
C LEU A 30 -3.54 -3.70 0.16
N GLU A 31 -4.13 -4.14 1.28
CA GLU A 31 -3.81 -5.42 1.93
C GLU A 31 -3.98 -6.59 0.96
N TYR A 32 -5.05 -6.56 0.16
CA TYR A 32 -5.27 -7.55 -0.89
C TYR A 32 -4.20 -7.54 -1.98
N ILE A 33 -3.78 -6.36 -2.43
CA ILE A 33 -2.75 -6.20 -3.46
C ILE A 33 -1.38 -6.67 -2.94
N ASP A 34 -1.08 -6.34 -1.69
CA ASP A 34 0.19 -6.68 -1.02
C ASP A 34 0.20 -8.14 -0.50
N LYS A 35 -0.94 -8.84 -0.60
CA LYS A 35 -1.16 -10.23 -0.14
C LYS A 35 -1.01 -10.38 1.38
N GLU A 36 -1.39 -9.36 2.13
CA GLU A 36 -1.33 -9.28 3.59
C GLU A 36 -2.71 -9.47 4.23
N MET A 37 -3.46 -10.49 3.82
CA MET A 37 -4.80 -10.76 4.36
C MET A 37 -4.92 -12.19 4.87
N ASP A 38 -5.81 -12.39 5.85
CA ASP A 38 -6.19 -13.73 6.26
C ASP A 38 -7.03 -14.44 5.19
N GLU A 39 -6.99 -15.78 5.20
CA GLU A 39 -7.65 -16.62 4.20
C GLU A 39 -9.17 -16.39 4.14
N ARG A 40 -9.80 -16.07 5.27
CA ARG A 40 -11.26 -15.92 5.35
C ARG A 40 -11.71 -14.60 4.73
N ILE A 41 -10.96 -13.51 4.95
CA ILE A 41 -11.22 -12.23 4.28
C ILE A 41 -10.93 -12.35 2.78
N LEU A 42 -9.81 -12.97 2.41
CA LEU A 42 -9.45 -13.21 1.01
C LEU A 42 -10.56 -13.96 0.25
N TYR A 43 -11.09 -15.03 0.83
CA TYR A 43 -12.18 -15.78 0.22
C TYR A 43 -13.43 -14.95 -0.02
N GLN A 44 -13.86 -14.14 0.95
CA GLN A 44 -15.06 -13.30 0.81
C GLN A 44 -14.87 -12.20 -0.22
N MET A 45 -13.70 -11.56 -0.21
CA MET A 45 -13.32 -10.57 -1.20
C MET A 45 -13.30 -11.14 -2.62
N GLU A 46 -12.68 -12.32 -2.81
CA GLU A 46 -12.62 -13.00 -4.10
C GLU A 46 -14.02 -13.35 -4.62
N ARG A 47 -14.90 -13.84 -3.74
CA ARG A 47 -16.30 -14.08 -4.10
C ARG A 47 -17.01 -12.82 -4.62
N HIS A 48 -16.90 -11.70 -3.90
CA HIS A 48 -17.50 -10.43 -4.34
C HIS A 48 -16.90 -9.99 -5.68
N ARG A 49 -15.57 -10.05 -5.81
CA ARG A 49 -14.85 -9.66 -7.04
C ARG A 49 -15.37 -10.42 -8.25
N MET A 50 -15.53 -11.74 -8.14
CA MET A 50 -15.98 -12.58 -9.27
C MET A 50 -17.38 -12.21 -9.78
N SER A 51 -18.27 -11.73 -8.91
CA SER A 51 -19.63 -11.29 -9.27
C SER A 51 -19.77 -9.80 -9.54
N CYS A 52 -18.77 -8.98 -9.19
CA CYS A 52 -18.84 -7.51 -9.27
C CYS A 52 -17.89 -6.96 -10.34
N ALA A 53 -18.48 -6.46 -11.44
CA ALA A 53 -17.72 -5.84 -12.54
C ALA A 53 -16.94 -4.59 -12.07
N HIS A 54 -17.50 -3.81 -11.15
CA HIS A 54 -16.86 -2.62 -10.60
C HIS A 54 -15.57 -2.98 -9.84
N CYS A 55 -15.64 -3.87 -8.85
CA CYS A 55 -14.47 -4.29 -8.08
C CYS A 55 -13.44 -5.03 -8.95
N THR A 56 -13.88 -5.82 -9.93
CA THR A 56 -12.98 -6.42 -10.92
C THR A 56 -12.20 -5.36 -11.69
N LYS A 57 -12.88 -4.30 -12.17
CA LYS A 57 -12.22 -3.19 -12.88
C LYS A 57 -11.27 -2.43 -11.97
N LEU A 58 -11.70 -2.11 -10.74
CA LEU A 58 -10.89 -1.41 -9.74
C LEU A 58 -9.56 -2.12 -9.48
N ILE A 59 -9.60 -3.42 -9.15
CA ILE A 59 -8.41 -4.23 -8.87
C ILE A 59 -7.50 -4.30 -10.10
N LYS A 60 -8.07 -4.46 -11.31
CA LYS A 60 -7.30 -4.45 -12.55
C LYS A 60 -6.57 -3.12 -12.75
N SER A 61 -7.25 -1.99 -12.53
CA SER A 61 -6.66 -0.66 -12.65
C SER A 61 -5.50 -0.46 -11.68
N PHE A 62 -5.66 -0.83 -10.41
CA PHE A 62 -4.57 -0.74 -9.41
C PHE A 62 -3.36 -1.59 -9.79
N ARG A 63 -3.59 -2.84 -10.22
CA ARG A 63 -2.50 -3.71 -10.70
C ARG A 63 -1.76 -3.11 -11.90
N LEU A 64 -2.49 -2.42 -12.78
CA LEU A 64 -1.89 -1.75 -13.93
C LEU A 64 -1.04 -0.55 -13.50
N VAL A 65 -1.53 0.28 -12.58
CA VAL A 65 -0.75 1.39 -11.99
C VAL A 65 0.54 0.86 -11.36
N ILE A 66 0.47 -0.19 -10.55
CA ILE A 66 1.65 -0.80 -9.92
C ILE A 66 2.63 -1.32 -10.96
N ARG A 67 2.13 -1.97 -12.02
CA ARG A 67 2.98 -2.43 -13.12
C ARG A 67 3.70 -1.26 -13.79
N TYR A 68 3.01 -0.16 -14.07
CA TYR A 68 3.63 1.02 -14.67
C TYR A 68 4.66 1.66 -13.75
N LEU A 69 4.34 1.82 -12.46
CA LEU A 69 5.28 2.36 -11.48
C LEU A 69 6.55 1.50 -11.37
N LYS A 70 6.42 0.18 -11.41
CA LYS A 70 7.58 -0.74 -11.40
C LYS A 70 8.38 -0.74 -12.70
N ALA A 71 7.79 -0.28 -13.80
CA ALA A 71 8.46 -0.17 -15.08
C ALA A 71 9.19 1.18 -15.24
N ILE A 72 9.00 2.12 -14.32
CA ILE A 72 9.77 3.35 -14.29
C ILE A 72 11.21 2.97 -13.95
N GLU A 73 12.14 3.30 -14.84
CA GLU A 73 13.56 3.13 -14.62
C GLU A 73 13.99 4.00 -13.44
N GLU A 74 14.46 3.35 -12.37
CA GLU A 74 15.10 4.04 -11.27
C GLU A 74 16.47 4.50 -11.76
N LYS A 75 16.63 5.81 -11.91
CA LYS A 75 17.91 6.39 -12.30
C LYS A 75 18.77 6.57 -11.06
N ASP A 76 20.02 6.14 -11.18
CA ASP A 76 21.03 6.47 -10.19
C ASP A 76 21.13 7.98 -10.02
N VAL A 77 21.33 8.40 -8.76
CA VAL A 77 21.60 9.79 -8.44
C VAL A 77 22.96 10.14 -9.04
N PRO A 78 23.07 11.18 -9.89
CA PRO A 78 24.36 11.60 -10.41
C PRO A 78 25.34 11.91 -9.27
N GLU A 79 26.59 11.49 -9.41
CA GLU A 79 27.62 11.59 -8.37
C GLU A 79 27.81 13.05 -7.92
N GLU A 80 27.68 14.03 -8.82
CA GLU A 80 27.80 15.45 -8.49
C GLU A 80 26.69 15.92 -7.54
N VAL A 81 25.49 15.33 -7.64
CA VAL A 81 24.38 15.62 -6.74
C VAL A 81 24.64 14.99 -5.37
N HIS A 82 25.14 13.76 -5.35
CA HIS A 82 25.52 13.06 -4.13
C HIS A 82 26.58 13.83 -3.34
N GLN A 83 27.65 14.27 -4.00
CA GLN A 83 28.73 15.05 -3.38
C GLN A 83 28.26 16.40 -2.82
N LYS A 84 27.43 17.13 -3.58
CA LYS A 84 26.85 18.40 -3.11
C LYS A 84 25.99 18.21 -1.86
N LEU A 85 25.21 17.13 -1.79
CA LEU A 85 24.39 16.81 -0.63
C LEU A 85 25.26 16.49 0.59
N LEU A 86 26.27 15.64 0.44
CA LEU A 86 27.19 15.29 1.53
C LEU A 86 27.90 16.51 2.11
N LEU A 87 28.49 17.34 1.25
CA LEU A 87 29.14 18.59 1.68
C LEU A 87 28.17 19.51 2.42
N ARG A 88 26.90 19.57 1.99
CA ARG A 88 25.91 20.42 2.65
C ARG A 88 25.52 19.87 4.02
N ILE A 89 25.37 18.55 4.15
CA ILE A 89 25.05 17.88 5.43
C ILE A 89 26.17 18.11 6.43
N GLU A 90 27.42 17.87 6.04
CA GLU A 90 28.59 18.08 6.92
C GLU A 90 28.66 19.52 7.44
N ASN A 91 28.49 20.50 6.56
CA ASN A 91 28.48 21.92 6.93
C ASN A 91 27.33 22.32 7.87
N LEU A 92 26.19 21.61 7.81
CA LEU A 92 25.09 21.81 8.76
C LEU A 92 25.39 21.17 10.11
N THR A 93 26.03 20.00 10.13
CA THR A 93 26.43 19.33 11.38
C THR A 93 27.49 20.11 12.16
N TRP A 94 28.36 20.86 11.46
CA TRP A 94 29.34 21.75 12.10
C TRP A 94 28.70 23.02 12.69
N LYS A 95 27.62 23.55 12.09
CA LYS A 95 26.93 24.76 12.57
C LYS A 95 26.04 24.57 13.80
N ILE A 96 25.84 23.33 14.24
CA ILE A 96 24.97 22.98 15.38
C ILE A 96 25.79 22.65 16.65
N LYS A 97 27.13 22.51 16.53
CA LYS A 97 28.06 22.46 17.67
C LYS A 97 28.57 23.86 18.00
#